data_AF-A0A0U2UPF4-F1
#
_entry.id   AF-A0A0U2UPF4-F1
#
_cell.length_a   1.000
_cell.length_b   1.000
_cell.length_c   1.000
_cell.angle_alpha   90.00
_cell.angle_beta   90.00
_cell.angle_gamma   90.00
#
_symmetry.space_group_name_H-M   'P 1'
#
loop_
_entity.id
_entity.type
_entity.pdbx_description
1 polymer ?
#
loop_
_entity_poly.entity_id
_entity_poly.type
_entity_poly.pdbx_seq_one_letter_code
_entity_poly.pdbx_strand_id
1 'polypeptide(L)' 'MSSEPQIIVGNEFTQVIVKKVYTRNGERLEITSPKLHHSIQLDPLALESLTWQEPEVFTEFLSKPFGK' A
#
# COMPACT_ATOMS: atom_id res chain seq x y z
N MET A 1 -3.30 -22.74 9.79
CA MET A 1 -3.11 -21.28 9.67
C MET A 1 -3.88 -20.85 8.44
N SER A 2 -5.05 -20.23 8.60
CA SER A 2 -5.78 -19.69 7.45
C SER A 2 -4.96 -18.53 6.89
N SER A 3 -4.63 -18.59 5.59
CA SER A 3 -4.03 -17.46 4.91
C SER A 3 -5.01 -16.28 4.97
N GLU A 4 -4.56 -15.13 5.44
CA GLU A 4 -5.34 -13.89 5.34
C GLU A 4 -5.72 -13.66 3.87
N PRO A 5 -6.96 -13.21 3.59
CA PRO A 5 -7.38 -12.93 2.24
C PRO A 5 -6.49 -11.84 1.63
N GLN A 6 -6.03 -12.08 0.41
CA GLN A 6 -5.29 -11.11 -0.39
C GLN A 6 -6.21 -10.45 -1.41
N ILE A 7 -6.02 -9.16 -1.62
CA ILE A 7 -6.71 -8.38 -2.63
C ILE A 7 -5.68 -7.98 -3.68
N ILE A 8 -6.02 -8.18 -4.95
CA ILE A 8 -5.21 -7.71 -6.07
C ILE A 8 -5.85 -6.43 -6.59
N VAL A 9 -5.08 -5.35 -6.61
CA VAL A 9 -5.51 -4.06 -7.17
C VAL A 9 -4.61 -3.78 -8.37
N GLY A 10 -5.17 -3.58 -9.55
CA GLY A 10 -4.37 -3.40 -10.76
C GLY A 10 -5.11 -2.66 -11.87
N ASN A 11 -4.32 -2.27 -12.86
CA ASN A 11 -4.74 -1.64 -14.09
C ASN A 11 -3.97 -2.25 -15.28
N GLU A 12 -4.05 -1.64 -16.46
CA GLU A 12 -3.39 -2.12 -17.68
C GLU A 12 -1.86 -2.06 -17.64
N PHE A 13 -1.28 -1.34 -16.67
CA PHE A 13 0.17 -1.12 -16.58
C PHE A 13 0.84 -1.91 -15.44
N THR A 14 0.10 -2.20 -14.37
CA THR A 14 0.63 -2.84 -13.18
C THR A 14 -0.44 -3.43 -12.26
N GLN A 15 0.00 -4.21 -11.29
CA GLN A 15 -0.81 -4.69 -10.19
C GLN A 15 -0.02 -4.62 -8.88
N VAL A 16 -0.73 -4.45 -7.78
CA VAL A 16 -0.22 -4.59 -6.42
C VAL A 16 -1.02 -5.65 -5.69
N ILE A 17 -0.34 -6.35 -4.79
CA ILE A 17 -0.93 -7.35 -3.90
C ILE A 17 -1.05 -6.71 -2.53
N VAL A 18 -2.27 -6.68 -2.00
CA VAL A 18 -2.60 -6.10 -0.71
C VAL A 18 -3.03 -7.21 0.23
N LYS A 19 -2.41 -7.30 1.40
CA LYS A 19 -2.79 -8.27 2.43
C LYS A 19 -2.59 -7.70 3.82
N LYS A 20 -3.38 -8.20 4.77
CA LYS A 20 -3.14 -7.96 6.18
C LYS A 20 -1.98 -8.84 6.66
N VAL A 21 -1.07 -8.27 7.45
CA VAL A 21 0.02 -8.98 8.11
C VAL A 21 0.05 -8.64 9.59
N TYR A 22 0.46 -9.60 10.41
CA TYR A 22 0.63 -9.41 11.85
C TYR A 22 2.13 -9.24 12.15
N THR A 23 2.46 -8.15 12.82
CA THR A 23 3.82 -7.85 13.26
C THR A 23 3.87 -7.85 14.78
N ARG A 24 5.08 -7.78 15.38
CA ARG A 24 5.23 -7.54 16.83
C ARG A 24 4.57 -6.23 17.29
N ASN A 25 4.38 -5.27 16.39
CA ASN A 25 3.86 -3.93 16.68
C ASN A 25 2.39 -3.79 16.28
N GLY A 26 1.67 -4.91 16.19
CA GLY A 26 0.27 -4.97 15.78
C GLY A 26 0.09 -5.26 14.29
N GLU A 27 -1.13 -5.02 13.83
CA GLU A 27 -1.56 -5.32 12.46
C GLU A 27 -1.02 -4.28 11.47
N ARG A 28 -0.69 -4.71 10.27
CA ARG A 28 -0.27 -3.85 9.16
C ARG A 28 -0.98 -4.27 7.88
N LEU A 29 -1.17 -3.32 6.98
CA LEU A 29 -1.49 -3.58 5.59
C LEU A 29 -0.19 -3.61 4.78
N GLU A 30 0.17 -4.76 4.24
CA GLU A 30 1.30 -4.88 3.33
C GLU A 30 0.84 -4.69 1.89
N ILE A 31 1.46 -3.77 1.18
CA ILE A 31 1.25 -3.52 -0.25
C ILE A 31 2.55 -3.87 -0.97
N THR A 32 2.49 -4.88 -1.84
CA THR A 32 3.64 -5.34 -2.61
C THR A 32 3.43 -5.05 -4.09
N SER A 33 4.42 -4.44 -4.73
CA SER A 33 4.51 -4.31 -6.20
C SER A 33 5.48 -5.37 -6.73
N PRO A 34 4.97 -6.45 -7.36
CA PRO A 34 5.85 -7.46 -7.97
C PRO A 34 6.73 -6.87 -9.07
N LYS A 35 6.20 -5.92 -9.84
CA LYS A 35 6.90 -5.28 -10.97
C LYS A 35 8.10 -4.44 -10.53
N LEU A 36 7.98 -3.74 -9.39
CA LEU A 36 9.05 -2.88 -8.88
C LEU A 36 9.94 -3.57 -7.84
N HIS A 37 9.66 -4.83 -7.49
CA HIS A 37 10.28 -5.54 -6.38
C HIS A 37 10.31 -4.72 -5.07
N HIS A 38 9.22 -3.98 -4.84
CA HIS A 38 9.09 -3.07 -3.71
C HIS A 38 7.88 -3.47 -2.85
N SER A 39 7.99 -3.28 -1.54
CA SER A 39 6.90 -3.47 -0.60
C SER A 39 6.89 -2.37 0.46
N ILE A 40 5.71 -2.04 0.96
CA ILE A 40 5.50 -1.12 2.08
C ILE A 40 4.49 -1.72 3.04
N GLN A 41 4.65 -1.42 4.34
CA GLN A 41 3.70 -1.76 5.38
C GLN A 41 3.15 -0.49 6.00
N LEU A 42 1.82 -0.36 6.01
CA LEU A 42 1.11 0.76 6.59
C LEU A 42 0.39 0.31 7.86
N ASP A 43 0.53 1.08 8.93
CA ASP A 43 -0.29 0.89 10.11
C ASP A 43 -1.68 1.54 9.93
N PRO A 44 -2.65 1.24 10.81
CA PRO A 44 -4.00 1.79 10.69
C PRO A 44 -4.04 3.32 10.69
N LEU A 45 -3.17 4.00 11.45
CA LEU A 45 -3.14 5.45 11.52
C LEU A 45 -2.63 6.07 10.22
N ALA A 46 -1.60 5.48 9.62
CA ALA A 46 -1.10 5.89 8.32
C ALA A 46 -2.19 5.74 7.24
N LEU A 47 -2.95 4.64 7.25
CA LEU A 47 -4.06 4.43 6.31
C LEU A 47 -5.18 5.45 6.52
N GLU A 48 -5.58 5.70 7.76
CA GLU A 48 -6.59 6.70 8.08
C GLU A 48 -6.16 8.09 7.61
N SER A 49 -4.89 8.45 7.85
CA SER A 49 -4.33 9.74 7.44
C SER A 49 -4.43 9.96 5.92
N LEU A 50 -4.30 8.91 5.11
CA LEU A 50 -4.48 8.99 3.65
C LEU A 50 -5.91 9.36 3.26
N THR A 51 -6.91 8.96 4.04
CA THR A 51 -8.33 9.26 3.74
C THR A 51 -8.71 10.72 3.96
N TRP A 52 -7.88 11.47 4.69
CA TRP A 52 -8.07 12.91 4.92
C TRP A 52 -7.34 13.78 3.89
N GLN A 53 -6.55 13.19 3.00
CA GLN A 53 -5.79 13.95 2.02
C GLN A 53 -6.66 14.33 0.83
N GLU A 54 -6.45 15.55 0.35
CA GLU A 54 -7.04 16.00 -0.92
C GLU A 54 -6.39 15.26 -2.11
N PRO A 55 -7.11 15.06 -3.23
CA PRO A 55 -6.58 14.37 -4.41
C PRO A 55 -5.25 14.93 -4.95
N GLU A 56 -5.00 16.21 -4.77
CA GLU A 56 -3.78 16.91 -5.19
C GLU A 56 -2.53 16.34 -4.52
N VAL A 57 -2.63 15.88 -3.27
CA VAL A 57 -1.51 15.25 -2.53
C VAL A 57 -1.03 14.00 -3.25
N PHE A 58 -1.96 13.17 -3.72
CA PHE A 58 -1.62 11.95 -4.47
C PHE A 58 -1.04 12.28 -5.85
N THR A 59 -1.51 13.35 -6.47
CA THR A 59 -0.95 13.84 -7.74
C THR A 59 0.52 14.23 -7.56
N GLU A 60 0.86 14.91 -6.46
CA GLU A 60 2.26 15.24 -6.16
C GLU A 60 3.12 13.98 -5.94
N PHE A 61 2.62 12.99 -5.20
CA PHE A 61 3.35 11.71 -5.02
C PHE A 61 3.62 11.00 -6.34
N LEU A 62 2.65 11.01 -7.26
CA LEU A 62 2.81 10.42 -8.59
C LEU A 62 3.78 11.20 -9.49
N SER A 63 3.93 12.51 -9.26
CA SER A 63 4.94 13.32 -9.97
C SER A 63 6.38 12.96 -9.55
N LYS A 64 6.54 12.40 -8.34
CA LYS A 64 7.82 11.96 -7.77
C LYS A 64 7.69 10.53 -7.24
N PRO A 65 7.56 9.53 -8.14
CA PRO A 65 7.17 8.16 -7.76
C PRO A 65 8.16 7.45 -6.82
N PHE A 66 9.37 8.00 -6.63
CA PHE A 66 10.40 7.50 -5.70
C PHE A 66 10.88 8.56 -4.69
N GLY A 67 10.17 9.68 -4.53
CA GLY A 67 10.45 10.69 -3.50
C GLY A 67 11.76 11.48 -3.63
N LYS A 68 12.27 11.69 -4.84
CA LYS A 68 13.43 12.58 -5.09
C LYS A 68 13.02 13.99 -5.49
#